data_AF-B0VS42-F1
#
_entry.id   AF-B0VS42-F1
#
_cell.length_a   1.000
_cell.length_b   1.000
_cell.length_c   1.000
_cell.angle_alpha   90.00
_cell.angle_beta   90.00
_cell.angle_gamma   90.00
#
_symmetry.space_group_name_H-M   'P 1'
#
loop_
_entity.id
_entity.type
_entity.pdbx_description
1 polymer ?
#
loop_
_entity_poly.entity_id
_entity_poly.type
_entity_poly.pdbx_seq_one_letter_code
_entity_poly.pdbx_strand_id
1 'polypeptide(L)'
;MKNYLALFIIGSALLSSCSKASDGTKPTEVKTETTAPKPLSAEDQKIIDKHNEYIQKYSMEDKEIFQKHMREILPDVDRITDKRKRELLQMNIYMILNDYEKAQALNDKQLAEKPDDTARLTFRCQLFTEQGKEATLVNKCYDHVAEVLKVELDKPENKTDPDYKIGEFSYLYAKYKAGHSEYKEKMQEYIAETKDEKLKATLTSLYDVEFEN
;
A
#
# COMPACT_ATOMS: atom_id res chain seq x y z
N MET A 1 -21.17 1.03 -8.00
CA MET A 1 -21.10 0.76 -6.54
C MET A 1 -19.82 1.40 -6.06
N LYS A 2 -19.93 2.37 -5.16
CA LYS A 2 -18.93 3.41 -4.88
C LYS A 2 -17.69 2.84 -4.17
N ASN A 3 -16.53 2.97 -4.83
CA ASN A 3 -15.20 3.38 -4.35
C ASN A 3 -14.52 2.68 -3.16
N TYR A 4 -14.99 1.54 -2.65
CA TYR A 4 -14.26 0.82 -1.59
C TYR A 4 -13.17 -0.15 -2.10
N LEU A 5 -12.99 -0.29 -3.42
CA LEU A 5 -12.00 -1.20 -4.01
C LEU A 5 -10.58 -0.63 -4.14
N ALA A 6 -10.36 0.66 -3.84
CA ALA A 6 -9.04 1.29 -3.86
C ALA A 6 -8.36 1.36 -2.49
N LEU A 7 -8.69 0.43 -1.57
CA LEU A 7 -7.73 0.08 -0.51
C LEU A 7 -6.59 -0.67 -1.20
N PHE A 8 -5.63 0.09 -1.74
CA PHE A 8 -4.32 -0.44 -2.10
C PHE A 8 -3.84 -1.24 -0.90
N ILE A 9 -3.88 -2.56 -1.05
CA ILE A 9 -3.29 -3.49 -0.12
C ILE A 9 -1.81 -3.10 -0.07
N ILE A 10 -1.42 -2.32 0.94
CA ILE A 10 -0.02 -2.13 1.34
C ILE A 10 0.41 -3.48 1.90
N GLY A 11 0.64 -4.44 1.00
CA GLY A 11 0.66 -5.85 1.34
C GLY A 11 0.92 -6.76 0.14
N SER A 12 1.80 -6.37 -0.78
CA SER A 12 2.43 -7.32 -1.72
C SER A 12 3.81 -7.81 -1.25
N ALA A 13 4.33 -7.34 -0.11
CA ALA A 13 5.62 -7.81 0.43
C ALA A 13 5.54 -8.79 1.61
N LEU A 14 4.40 -9.45 1.86
CA LEU A 14 4.27 -10.45 2.95
C LEU A 14 3.30 -11.62 2.66
N LEU A 15 3.21 -12.10 1.42
CA LEU A 15 2.68 -13.45 1.18
C LEU A 15 3.84 -14.46 1.18
N SER A 16 4.45 -14.64 2.35
CA SER A 16 5.12 -15.91 2.65
C SER A 16 4.04 -16.98 2.85
N SER A 17 3.82 -17.75 1.79
CA SER A 17 3.34 -19.14 1.77
C SER A 17 2.24 -19.55 2.78
N CYS A 18 1.01 -19.69 2.28
CA CYS A 18 0.08 -20.72 2.72
C CYS A 18 -0.85 -21.11 1.56
N SER A 19 -0.35 -21.91 0.62
CA SER A 19 -1.20 -22.82 -0.16
C SER A 19 -0.42 -24.10 -0.42
N LYS A 20 -0.92 -25.22 0.08
CA LYS A 20 -0.46 -26.55 -0.31
C LYS A 20 -0.84 -26.77 -1.77
N ALA A 21 0.16 -26.87 -2.63
CA ALA A 21 0.08 -27.58 -3.90
C ALA A 21 1.42 -28.27 -4.11
N SER A 22 1.39 -29.59 -4.35
CA SER A 22 2.59 -30.38 -4.56
C SER A 22 3.22 -30.11 -5.92
N ASP A 23 4.51 -30.45 -5.95
CA ASP A 23 5.35 -30.78 -7.09
C ASP A 23 5.97 -29.65 -7.94
N GLY A 24 7.30 -29.61 -7.79
CA GLY A 24 8.21 -29.40 -8.90
C GLY A 24 8.68 -27.97 -9.10
N THR A 25 9.72 -27.57 -8.35
CA THR A 25 10.99 -27.00 -8.86
C THR A 25 11.77 -26.44 -7.66
N LYS A 26 13.01 -26.88 -7.46
CA LYS A 26 13.90 -26.40 -6.38
C LYS A 26 14.17 -24.90 -6.56
N PRO A 27 13.91 -24.04 -5.56
CA PRO A 27 14.44 -22.68 -5.56
C PRO A 27 15.89 -22.72 -5.09
N THR A 28 16.78 -22.19 -5.92
CA THR A 28 18.16 -21.87 -5.54
C THR A 28 18.11 -20.84 -4.41
N GLU A 29 18.62 -21.21 -3.23
CA GLU A 29 18.70 -20.34 -2.05
C GLU A 29 19.58 -19.12 -2.34
N VAL A 30 18.97 -17.96 -2.55
CA VAL A 30 19.64 -16.68 -2.35
C VAL A 30 19.65 -16.42 -0.84
N LYS A 31 20.81 -16.63 -0.21
CA LYS A 31 21.05 -16.27 1.20
C LYS A 31 20.98 -14.75 1.35
N THR A 32 19.79 -14.24 1.63
CA THR A 32 19.65 -13.01 2.39
C THR A 32 19.57 -13.41 3.86
N GLU A 33 20.52 -12.95 4.67
CA GLU A 33 20.49 -13.04 6.13
C GLU A 33 19.35 -12.14 6.67
N THR A 34 18.11 -12.53 6.38
CA THR A 34 16.96 -12.00 7.10
C THR A 34 16.74 -12.96 8.25
N THR A 35 16.97 -12.49 9.47
CA THR A 35 16.63 -13.23 10.69
C THR A 35 15.20 -13.75 10.53
N ALA A 36 14.99 -15.07 10.67
CA ALA A 36 13.68 -15.67 10.50
C ALA A 36 12.65 -14.87 11.32
N PRO A 37 11.52 -14.44 10.72
CA PRO A 37 10.56 -13.60 11.41
C PRO A 37 10.16 -14.29 12.72
N LYS A 38 10.28 -13.55 13.84
CA LYS A 38 9.90 -14.09 15.14
C LYS A 38 8.44 -14.56 15.06
N PRO A 39 8.12 -15.76 15.58
CA PRO A 39 6.74 -16.21 15.60
C PRO A 39 5.90 -15.24 16.45
N LEU A 40 4.69 -14.93 15.97
CA LEU A 40 3.74 -14.11 16.72
C LEU A 40 3.36 -14.79 18.03
N SER A 41 3.06 -13.99 19.05
CA SER A 41 2.51 -14.52 20.29
C SER A 41 1.11 -15.10 20.03
N ALA A 42 0.69 -16.06 20.85
CA ALA A 42 -0.66 -16.62 20.75
C ALA A 42 -1.75 -15.57 20.97
N GLU A 43 -1.49 -14.57 21.82
CA GLU A 43 -2.41 -13.46 22.06
C GLU A 43 -2.49 -12.52 20.85
N ASP A 44 -1.34 -12.15 20.25
CA ASP A 44 -1.33 -11.34 19.03
C ASP A 44 -2.08 -12.05 17.90
N GLN A 45 -1.85 -13.36 17.72
CA GLN A 45 -2.53 -14.15 16.71
C GLN A 45 -4.05 -14.17 16.94
N LYS A 46 -4.50 -14.37 18.18
CA LYS A 46 -5.92 -14.34 18.54
C LYS A 46 -6.59 -13.00 18.19
N ILE A 47 -5.90 -11.88 18.42
CA ILE A 47 -6.43 -10.55 18.08
C ILE A 47 -6.50 -10.37 16.54
N ILE A 48 -5.46 -10.80 15.82
CA ILE A 48 -5.41 -10.75 14.35
C ILE A 48 -6.54 -11.59 13.74
N ASP A 49 -6.76 -12.80 14.24
CA ASP A 49 -7.81 -13.70 13.76
C ASP A 49 -9.20 -13.09 14.01
N LYS A 50 -9.42 -12.51 15.20
CA LYS A 50 -10.66 -11.79 15.52
C LYS A 50 -10.89 -10.61 14.56
N HIS A 51 -9.86 -9.83 14.24
CA HIS A 51 -9.97 -8.75 13.25
C HIS A 51 -10.38 -9.27 11.88
N ASN A 52 -9.73 -10.33 11.40
CA ASN A 52 -10.05 -10.92 10.10
C ASN A 52 -11.47 -11.48 10.06
N GLU A 53 -11.94 -12.10 11.14
CA GLU A 53 -13.33 -12.54 11.27
C GLU A 53 -14.30 -11.36 11.19
N TYR A 54 -14.01 -10.25 11.87
CA TYR A 54 -14.84 -9.05 11.82
C TYR A 54 -14.94 -8.48 10.40
N ILE A 55 -13.82 -8.41 9.68
CA ILE A 55 -13.82 -7.98 8.26
C ILE A 55 -14.68 -8.93 7.42
N GLN A 56 -14.48 -10.24 7.53
CA GLN A 56 -15.21 -11.23 6.73
C GLN A 56 -16.72 -11.20 7.01
N LYS A 57 -17.09 -11.06 8.28
CA LYS A 57 -18.48 -11.11 8.71
C LYS A 57 -19.26 -9.83 8.42
N TYR A 58 -18.62 -8.67 8.60
CA TYR A 58 -19.33 -7.39 8.65
C TYR A 58 -19.03 -6.45 7.45
N SER A 59 -18.07 -6.77 6.57
CA SER A 59 -17.70 -5.86 5.45
C SER A 59 -18.82 -5.63 4.42
N MET A 60 -19.81 -6.50 4.37
CA MET A 60 -20.98 -6.37 3.48
C MET A 60 -22.18 -5.69 4.16
N GLU A 61 -22.06 -5.32 5.43
CA GLU A 61 -23.10 -4.57 6.13
C GLU A 61 -23.13 -3.10 5.71
N ASP A 62 -24.12 -2.36 6.21
CA ASP A 62 -24.15 -0.91 6.06
C ASP A 62 -22.85 -0.28 6.59
N LYS A 63 -22.38 0.76 5.91
CA LYS A 63 -21.10 1.43 6.20
C LYS A 63 -21.00 1.82 7.67
N GLU A 64 -22.05 2.38 8.26
CA GLU A 64 -22.02 2.86 9.64
C GLU A 64 -21.93 1.69 10.63
N ILE A 65 -22.59 0.58 10.32
CA ILE A 65 -22.55 -0.64 11.12
C ILE A 65 -21.16 -1.30 11.04
N PHE A 66 -20.60 -1.42 9.84
CA PHE A 66 -19.26 -1.94 9.65
C PHE A 66 -18.21 -1.08 10.39
N GLN A 67 -18.32 0.24 10.28
CA GLN A 67 -17.47 1.17 11.02
C GLN A 67 -17.62 1.02 12.54
N LYS A 68 -18.83 0.78 13.04
CA LYS A 68 -19.04 0.51 14.47
C LYS A 68 -18.25 -0.72 14.92
N HIS A 69 -18.30 -1.82 14.17
CA HIS A 69 -17.52 -3.03 14.46
C HIS A 69 -16.00 -2.78 14.42
N MET A 70 -15.52 -1.95 13.51
CA MET A 70 -14.10 -1.56 13.49
C MET A 70 -13.69 -0.71 14.70
N ARG A 71 -14.57 0.18 15.19
CA ARG A 71 -14.32 0.91 16.45
C ARG A 71 -14.29 -0.01 17.66
N GLU A 72 -15.16 -1.03 17.69
CA GLU A 72 -15.25 -2.00 18.79
C GLU A 72 -13.98 -2.84 18.95
N ILE A 73 -13.32 -3.21 17.85
CA ILE A 73 -12.12 -4.07 17.89
C ILE A 73 -10.80 -3.30 18.01
N LEU A 74 -10.78 -2.00 17.68
CA LEU A 74 -9.56 -1.19 17.74
C LEU A 74 -8.80 -1.30 19.08
N PRO A 75 -9.45 -1.27 20.27
CA PRO A 75 -8.74 -1.44 21.54
C PRO A 75 -8.05 -2.79 21.70
N ASP A 76 -8.57 -3.86 21.08
CA ASP A 76 -7.88 -5.15 21.08
C ASP A 76 -6.63 -5.08 20.19
N VAL A 77 -6.75 -4.50 18.99
CA VAL A 77 -5.64 -4.28 18.06
C VAL A 77 -4.52 -3.47 18.70
N ASP A 78 -4.84 -2.44 19.47
CA ASP A 78 -3.86 -1.60 20.18
C ASP A 78 -2.95 -2.39 21.14
N ARG A 79 -3.40 -3.57 21.60
CA ARG A 79 -2.62 -4.44 22.50
C ARG A 79 -1.68 -5.40 21.79
N ILE A 80 -1.74 -5.51 20.47
CA ILE A 80 -0.83 -6.38 19.71
C ILE A 80 0.61 -5.96 19.98
N THR A 81 1.43 -6.88 20.44
CA THR A 81 2.82 -6.60 20.83
C THR A 81 3.72 -6.43 19.62
N ASP A 82 3.51 -7.22 18.56
CA ASP A 82 4.20 -7.04 17.28
C ASP A 82 3.84 -5.70 16.65
N LYS A 83 4.81 -4.77 16.67
CA LYS A 83 4.64 -3.40 16.16
C LYS A 83 4.16 -3.38 14.72
N ARG A 84 4.76 -4.19 13.84
CA ARG A 84 4.47 -4.16 12.40
C ARG A 84 3.02 -4.60 12.14
N LYS A 85 2.57 -5.67 12.81
CA LYS A 85 1.19 -6.15 12.70
C LYS A 85 0.19 -5.19 13.31
N ARG A 86 0.49 -4.64 14.51
CA ARG A 86 -0.35 -3.63 15.16
C ARG A 86 -0.58 -2.44 14.24
N GLU A 87 0.48 -1.83 13.74
CA GLU A 87 0.38 -0.62 12.93
C GLU A 87 -0.30 -0.87 11.58
N LEU A 88 -0.09 -2.04 10.96
CA LEU A 88 -0.81 -2.43 9.75
C LEU A 88 -2.33 -2.47 10.00
N LEU A 89 -2.76 -3.14 11.08
CA LEU A 89 -4.17 -3.28 11.41
C LEU A 89 -4.79 -1.96 11.87
N GLN A 90 -4.06 -1.16 12.66
CA GLN A 90 -4.48 0.20 13.02
C GLN A 90 -4.71 1.05 11.78
N MET A 91 -3.78 1.05 10.81
CA MET A 91 -3.93 1.81 9.57
C MET A 91 -5.19 1.39 8.80
N ASN A 92 -5.41 0.09 8.65
CA ASN A 92 -6.59 -0.44 7.96
C ASN A 92 -7.88 0.02 8.66
N ILE A 93 -7.94 -0.08 9.98
CA ILE A 93 -9.09 0.39 10.77
C ILE A 93 -9.29 1.90 10.58
N TYR A 94 -8.24 2.72 10.70
CA TYR A 94 -8.35 4.16 10.53
C TYR A 94 -8.89 4.53 9.15
N MET A 95 -8.46 3.85 8.09
CA MET A 95 -8.99 4.06 6.74
C MET A 95 -10.48 3.67 6.64
N ILE A 96 -10.89 2.53 7.21
CA ILE A 96 -12.32 2.13 7.21
C ILE A 96 -13.18 3.15 7.97
N LEU A 97 -12.66 3.69 9.08
CA LEU A 97 -13.33 4.70 9.88
C LEU A 97 -13.34 6.10 9.25
N ASN A 98 -12.60 6.31 8.15
CA ASN A 98 -12.24 7.64 7.61
C ASN A 98 -11.57 8.54 8.67
N ASP A 99 -10.85 7.94 9.62
CA ASP A 99 -10.07 8.65 10.65
C ASP A 99 -8.70 9.05 10.06
N TYR A 100 -8.75 9.92 9.05
CA TYR A 100 -7.58 10.31 8.27
C TYR A 100 -6.54 11.06 9.10
N GLU A 101 -6.93 11.69 10.21
CA GLU A 101 -6.00 12.32 11.15
C GLU A 101 -5.13 11.27 11.86
N LYS A 102 -5.73 10.19 12.39
CA LYS A 102 -4.95 9.10 12.99
C LYS A 102 -4.15 8.32 11.96
N ALA A 103 -4.70 8.09 10.77
CA ALA A 103 -3.97 7.47 9.66
C ALA A 103 -2.72 8.30 9.31
N GLN A 104 -2.87 9.62 9.21
CA GLN A 104 -1.74 10.52 8.95
C GLN A 104 -0.72 10.49 10.08
N ALA A 105 -1.15 10.62 11.34
CA ALA A 105 -0.25 10.60 12.48
C ALA A 105 0.55 9.29 12.58
N LEU A 106 -0.06 8.15 12.23
CA LEU A 106 0.64 6.87 12.16
C LEU A 106 1.62 6.82 10.99
N ASN A 107 1.21 7.31 9.81
CA ASN A 107 2.09 7.37 8.64
C ASN A 107 3.31 8.27 8.88
N ASP A 108 3.13 9.42 9.53
CA ASP A 108 4.21 10.35 9.87
C ASP A 108 5.21 9.73 10.85
N LYS A 109 4.74 8.92 11.82
CA LYS A 109 5.63 8.14 12.70
C LYS A 109 6.45 7.11 11.91
N GLN A 110 5.83 6.42 10.96
CA GLN A 110 6.51 5.43 10.12
C GLN A 110 7.55 6.09 9.19
N LEU A 111 7.23 7.26 8.64
CA LEU A 111 8.17 8.06 7.85
C LEU A 111 9.32 8.61 8.70
N ALA A 112 9.11 8.93 9.97
CA ALA A 112 10.22 9.32 10.86
C ALA A 112 11.26 8.20 11.04
N GLU A 113 10.85 6.93 10.91
CA GLU A 113 11.75 5.78 10.99
C GLU A 113 12.42 5.45 9.65
N LYS A 114 11.70 5.66 8.54
CA LYS A 114 12.21 5.46 7.18
C LYS A 114 11.73 6.61 6.27
N PRO A 115 12.47 7.73 6.23
CA PRO A 115 12.02 8.95 5.54
C PRO A 115 11.82 8.78 4.03
N ASP A 116 12.63 7.93 3.40
CA ASP A 116 12.62 7.70 1.96
C ASP A 116 11.71 6.52 1.54
N ASP A 117 10.81 6.07 2.42
CA ASP A 117 9.82 5.05 2.07
C ASP A 117 8.77 5.63 1.10
N THR A 118 8.99 5.41 -0.20
CA THR A 118 8.18 5.97 -1.28
C THR A 118 6.71 5.53 -1.21
N ALA A 119 6.41 4.34 -0.70
CA ALA A 119 5.04 3.90 -0.48
C ALA A 119 4.35 4.72 0.61
N ARG A 120 5.04 4.98 1.73
CA ARG A 120 4.53 5.82 2.82
C ARG A 120 4.44 7.30 2.46
N LEU A 121 5.37 7.79 1.65
CA LEU A 121 5.31 9.15 1.10
C LEU A 121 4.10 9.30 0.18
N THR A 122 3.87 8.35 -0.72
CA THR A 122 2.70 8.33 -1.62
C THR A 122 1.40 8.29 -0.81
N PHE A 123 1.33 7.41 0.18
CA PHE A 123 0.16 7.28 1.05
C PHE A 123 -0.13 8.56 1.84
N ARG A 124 0.90 9.30 2.29
CA ARG A 124 0.72 10.62 2.91
C ARG A 124 -0.03 11.59 1.98
N CYS A 125 0.33 11.61 0.70
CA CYS A 125 -0.31 12.49 -0.28
C CYS A 125 -1.75 12.06 -0.59
N GLN A 126 -2.03 10.76 -0.59
CA GLN A 126 -3.40 10.23 -0.67
C GLN A 126 -4.23 10.69 0.54
N LEU A 127 -3.68 10.61 1.76
CA LEU A 127 -4.36 11.11 2.96
C LEU A 127 -4.67 12.61 2.89
N PHE A 128 -3.76 13.43 2.35
CA PHE A 128 -4.05 14.85 2.13
C PHE A 128 -5.21 15.07 1.16
N THR A 129 -5.31 14.22 0.13
CA THR A 129 -6.43 14.27 -0.84
C THR A 129 -7.74 13.91 -0.15
N GLU A 130 -7.76 12.81 0.61
CA GLU A 130 -8.94 12.35 1.37
C GLU A 130 -9.40 13.34 2.45
N GLN A 131 -8.47 14.07 3.05
CA GLN A 131 -8.75 15.16 3.99
C GLN A 131 -9.26 16.45 3.32
N GLY A 132 -9.35 16.49 1.98
CA GLY A 132 -9.75 17.68 1.25
C GLY A 132 -8.76 18.84 1.39
N LYS A 133 -7.47 18.54 1.55
CA LYS A 133 -6.44 19.60 1.58
C LYS A 133 -6.37 20.32 0.23
N GLU A 134 -5.93 21.57 0.27
CA GLU A 134 -5.74 22.41 -0.91
C GLU A 134 -4.91 21.70 -1.99
N ALA A 135 -5.35 21.80 -3.24
CA ALA A 135 -4.69 21.14 -4.38
C ALA A 135 -3.19 21.50 -4.48
N THR A 136 -2.83 22.75 -4.16
CA THR A 136 -1.40 23.16 -4.16
C THR A 136 -0.56 22.41 -3.14
N LEU A 137 -1.12 22.02 -1.99
CA LEU A 137 -0.43 21.22 -0.98
C LEU A 137 -0.33 19.75 -1.42
N VAL A 138 -1.41 19.20 -1.96
CA VAL A 138 -1.44 17.83 -2.51
C VAL A 138 -0.42 17.70 -3.65
N ASN A 139 -0.40 18.64 -4.58
CA ASN A 139 0.51 18.63 -5.72
C ASN A 139 1.98 18.66 -5.27
N LYS A 140 2.33 19.54 -4.33
CA LYS A 140 3.69 19.61 -3.76
C LYS A 140 4.08 18.30 -3.05
N CYS A 141 3.14 17.64 -2.40
CA CYS A 141 3.40 16.34 -1.78
C CYS A 141 3.79 15.31 -2.84
N TYR A 142 3.04 15.24 -3.95
CA TYR A 142 3.33 14.31 -5.04
C TYR A 142 4.58 14.67 -5.85
N ASP A 143 4.92 15.97 -6.01
CA ASP A 143 6.20 16.37 -6.61
C ASP A 143 7.37 15.82 -5.78
N HIS A 144 7.30 15.93 -4.45
CA HIS A 144 8.32 15.37 -3.57
C HIS A 144 8.40 13.84 -3.67
N VAL A 145 7.27 13.13 -3.77
CA VAL A 145 7.26 11.68 -4.04
C VAL A 145 7.99 11.36 -5.35
N ALA A 146 7.71 12.11 -6.42
CA ALA A 146 8.34 11.91 -7.71
C ALA A 146 9.86 12.16 -7.65
N GLU A 147 10.32 13.17 -6.90
CA GLU A 147 11.74 13.43 -6.68
C GLU A 147 12.44 12.25 -5.98
N VAL A 148 11.87 11.74 -4.89
CA VAL A 148 12.44 10.59 -4.16
C VAL A 148 12.45 9.33 -5.02
N LEU A 149 11.35 9.05 -5.72
CA LEU A 149 11.28 7.92 -6.68
C LEU A 149 12.34 8.03 -7.76
N LYS A 150 12.56 9.24 -8.31
CA LYS A 150 13.57 9.45 -9.35
C LYS A 150 14.98 9.14 -8.85
N VAL A 151 15.31 9.58 -7.64
CA VAL A 151 16.59 9.28 -6.99
C VAL A 151 16.78 7.78 -6.82
N GLU A 152 15.77 7.06 -6.36
CA GLU A 152 15.85 5.60 -6.22
C GLU A 152 15.97 4.88 -7.58
N LEU A 153 15.20 5.31 -8.59
CA LEU A 153 15.25 4.68 -9.94
C LEU A 153 16.58 4.94 -10.67
N ASP A 154 17.26 6.04 -10.36
CA ASP A 154 18.56 6.37 -10.97
C ASP A 154 19.70 5.50 -10.45
N LYS A 155 19.53 4.84 -9.30
CA LYS A 155 20.52 3.93 -8.73
C LYS A 155 20.67 2.68 -9.62
N PRO A 156 21.87 2.39 -10.14
CA PRO A 156 22.08 1.24 -11.04
C PRO A 156 21.65 -0.10 -10.43
N GLU A 157 21.85 -0.30 -9.13
CA GLU A 157 21.48 -1.50 -8.39
C GLU A 157 19.97 -1.78 -8.39
N ASN A 158 19.13 -0.75 -8.51
CA ASN A 158 17.69 -0.89 -8.50
C ASN A 158 17.15 -1.32 -9.87
N LYS A 159 17.93 -1.21 -10.95
CA LYS A 159 17.50 -1.60 -12.31
C LYS A 159 17.29 -3.10 -12.49
N THR A 160 17.86 -3.91 -11.60
CA THR A 160 17.67 -5.37 -11.58
C THR A 160 16.51 -5.81 -10.68
N ASP A 161 15.88 -4.88 -9.95
CA ASP A 161 14.72 -5.18 -9.13
C ASP A 161 13.55 -5.61 -10.04
N PRO A 162 12.90 -6.76 -9.78
CA PRO A 162 11.71 -7.19 -10.51
C PRO A 162 10.60 -6.12 -10.57
N ASP A 163 10.51 -5.26 -9.55
CA ASP A 163 9.53 -4.20 -9.43
C ASP A 163 10.01 -2.85 -10.00
N TYR A 164 11.21 -2.78 -10.58
CA TYR A 164 11.76 -1.54 -11.16
C TYR A 164 10.80 -0.86 -12.14
N LYS A 165 10.12 -1.65 -12.99
CA LYS A 165 9.13 -1.16 -13.96
C LYS A 165 7.86 -0.62 -13.29
N ILE A 166 7.47 -1.20 -12.16
CA ILE A 166 6.37 -0.66 -11.33
C ILE A 166 6.82 0.67 -10.69
N GLY A 167 8.09 0.78 -10.29
CA GLY A 167 8.69 2.02 -9.80
C GLY A 167 8.68 3.13 -10.85
N GLU A 168 9.05 2.85 -12.10
CA GLU A 168 8.96 3.80 -13.21
C GLU A 168 7.52 4.28 -13.43
N PHE A 169 6.54 3.36 -13.44
CA PHE A 169 5.13 3.73 -13.54
C PHE A 169 4.67 4.60 -12.36
N SER A 170 5.10 4.27 -11.13
CA SER A 170 4.80 5.03 -9.91
C SER A 170 5.34 6.47 -9.98
N TYR A 171 6.50 6.66 -10.60
CA TYR A 171 7.04 8.01 -10.86
C TYR A 171 6.15 8.80 -11.83
N LEU A 172 5.70 8.17 -12.92
CA LEU A 172 4.80 8.82 -13.88
C LEU A 172 3.47 9.21 -13.21
N TYR A 173 2.92 8.32 -12.40
CA TYR A 173 1.73 8.56 -11.59
C TYR A 173 1.92 9.75 -10.63
N ALA A 174 3.02 9.77 -9.86
CA ALA A 174 3.32 10.85 -8.94
C ALA A 174 3.42 12.21 -9.67
N LYS A 175 4.07 12.26 -10.84
CA LYS A 175 4.12 13.47 -11.67
C LYS A 175 2.73 13.89 -12.14
N TYR A 176 1.89 12.96 -12.58
CA TYR A 176 0.51 13.30 -12.93
C TYR A 176 -0.25 13.90 -11.74
N LYS A 177 -0.19 13.25 -10.56
CA LYS A 177 -0.86 13.72 -9.34
C LYS A 177 -0.29 15.04 -8.80
N ALA A 178 0.92 15.39 -9.19
CA ALA A 178 1.52 16.69 -8.91
C ALA A 178 1.02 17.82 -9.85
N GLY A 179 0.11 17.52 -10.78
CA GLY A 179 -0.50 18.49 -11.69
C GLY A 179 0.15 18.57 -13.08
N HIS A 180 1.13 17.71 -13.38
CA HIS A 180 1.75 17.62 -14.71
C HIS A 180 0.89 16.73 -15.61
N SER A 181 -0.19 17.29 -16.16
CA SER A 181 -1.26 16.54 -16.84
C SER A 181 -0.79 15.70 -18.03
N GLU A 182 0.32 16.07 -18.68
CA GLU A 182 0.91 15.31 -19.78
C GLU A 182 1.38 13.91 -19.36
N TYR A 183 1.58 13.68 -18.06
CA TYR A 183 1.98 12.35 -17.57
C TYR A 183 0.85 11.32 -17.64
N LYS A 184 -0.40 11.75 -17.83
CA LYS A 184 -1.51 10.82 -18.13
C LYS A 184 -1.26 10.03 -19.42
N GLU A 185 -0.89 10.74 -20.49
CA GLU A 185 -0.57 10.12 -21.78
C GLU A 185 0.71 9.28 -21.69
N LYS A 186 1.74 9.78 -21.01
CA LYS A 186 2.99 9.03 -20.80
C LYS A 186 2.77 7.69 -20.07
N MET A 187 1.82 7.62 -19.13
CA MET A 187 1.45 6.35 -18.50
C MET A 187 0.83 5.37 -19.49
N GLN A 188 -0.05 5.84 -20.39
CA GLN A 188 -0.65 5.01 -21.43
C GLN A 188 0.40 4.51 -22.44
N GLU A 189 1.32 5.38 -22.86
CA GLU A 189 2.46 5.02 -23.72
C GLU A 189 3.33 3.95 -23.04
N TYR A 190 3.68 4.15 -21.76
CA TYR A 190 4.46 3.20 -20.99
C TYR A 190 3.80 1.82 -20.90
N ILE A 191 2.48 1.77 -20.69
CA ILE A 191 1.69 0.53 -20.72
C ILE A 191 1.74 -0.10 -22.12
N ALA A 192 1.56 0.69 -23.18
CA ALA A 192 1.55 0.19 -24.55
C ALA A 192 2.89 -0.44 -24.96
N GLU A 193 4.00 0.17 -24.55
CA GLU A 193 5.37 -0.28 -24.81
C GLU A 193 5.82 -1.48 -23.95
N THR A 194 5.09 -1.77 -22.87
CA THR A 194 5.38 -2.92 -22.00
C THR A 194 5.11 -4.23 -22.72
N LYS A 195 6.15 -5.06 -22.89
CA LYS A 195 6.10 -6.34 -23.61
C LYS A 195 5.68 -7.53 -22.75
N ASP A 196 5.97 -7.47 -21.45
CA ASP A 196 5.55 -8.53 -20.53
C ASP A 196 4.04 -8.37 -20.29
N GLU A 197 3.25 -9.35 -20.77
CA GLU A 197 1.79 -9.26 -20.74
C GLU A 197 1.22 -9.24 -19.30
N LYS A 198 1.89 -9.91 -18.35
CA LYS A 198 1.43 -9.92 -16.96
C LYS A 198 1.67 -8.56 -16.30
N LEU A 199 2.84 -7.97 -16.52
CA LEU A 199 3.15 -6.63 -16.08
C LEU A 199 2.23 -5.62 -16.76
N LYS A 200 2.04 -5.72 -18.07
CA LYS A 200 1.12 -4.85 -18.83
C LYS A 200 -0.28 -4.86 -18.24
N ALA A 201 -0.86 -6.04 -18.00
CA ALA A 201 -2.16 -6.18 -17.37
C ALA A 201 -2.20 -5.54 -15.96
N THR A 202 -1.11 -5.69 -15.19
CA THR A 202 -0.98 -5.05 -13.87
C THR A 202 -1.00 -3.53 -13.98
N LEU A 203 -0.21 -2.96 -14.89
CA LEU A 203 -0.12 -1.51 -15.09
C LEU A 203 -1.42 -0.92 -15.65
N THR A 204 -2.08 -1.62 -16.58
CA THR A 204 -3.43 -1.27 -17.06
C THR A 204 -4.42 -1.23 -15.91
N SER A 205 -4.47 -2.27 -15.07
CA SER A 205 -5.36 -2.27 -13.91
C SER A 205 -5.09 -1.11 -12.95
N LEU A 206 -3.82 -0.73 -12.74
CA LEU A 206 -3.47 0.42 -11.89
C LEU A 206 -3.95 1.75 -12.51
N TYR A 207 -3.81 1.90 -13.83
CA TYR A 207 -4.28 3.06 -14.57
C TYR A 207 -5.81 3.17 -14.51
N ASP A 208 -6.52 2.09 -14.83
CA ASP A 208 -7.98 2.09 -14.91
C ASP A 208 -8.62 2.43 -13.55
N VAL A 209 -8.02 1.94 -12.44
CA VAL A 209 -8.47 2.25 -11.08
C VAL A 209 -8.48 3.76 -10.81
N GLU A 210 -7.49 4.49 -11.31
CA GLU A 210 -7.38 5.94 -11.12
C GLU A 210 -8.25 6.73 -12.11
N PHE A 211 -8.38 6.26 -13.36
CA PHE A 211 -8.88 7.09 -14.46
C PHE A 211 -10.21 6.69 -15.07
N GLU A 212 -10.69 5.46 -14.86
CA GLU A 212 -11.84 4.90 -15.59
C GLU A 212 -13.01 4.47 -14.68
N ASN A 213 -12.96 4.78 -13.38
CA ASN A 213 -14.03 4.50 -12.40
C ASN A 213 -15.03 5.64 -12.21
#